data_AF-A0A016S600-F1
#
_entry.id   AF-A0A016S600-F1
#
_cell.length_a   1.000
_cell.length_b   1.000
_cell.length_c   1.000
_cell.angle_alpha   90.00
_cell.angle_beta   90.00
_cell.angle_gamma   90.00
#
_symmetry.space_group_name_H-M   'P 1'
#
loop_
_entity.id
_entity.type
_entity.pdbx_description
1 polymer ?
#
loop_
_entity_poly.entity_id
_entity_poly.type
_entity_poly.pdbx_seq_one_letter_code
_entity_poly.pdbx_strand_id
1 'polypeptide(L)'
;MRLRDRSILDTLKNLQKKHHICQDLFSVLLQYVACHQLAVVYNASIDFLLNCKHNRVFPTFITKRFSTMPYERNHEVQRGINNLKTALLKAAIADRRHRKTQCILSIVNAKLKLQSHLCPSIWRRISDLNQCVCSRLRCQENRRLRRKFDLLQVNAQPNTSTSFMKMDAIPPKRHTIIGTNEIDKDMAAVLNLGPSFAISPKIDSSVVDKALCGVNQFAYRLRWRLQNGPTVPDRQTTILSSMPFPSRGIRLPEPAPEVESRVANLELAIHRIYVSEATKTYRCNLTRTEQRGLTKLLRCKDRLRFTIGDKCGSFVVMPQSMDKDITNKVLSDSTTYAETTMTAFNKAYEKVKMAITTVVKSKLGASVAKQARSICCETTSGSSPDHADVLQLGENT
;
A
#
# COMPACT_ATOMS: atom_id res chain seq x y z
N MET A 1 26.02 39.64 -9.15
CA MET A 1 24.68 39.14 -9.57
C MET A 1 24.75 38.61 -10.99
N ARG A 2 24.07 37.50 -11.31
CA ARG A 2 24.04 36.93 -12.67
C ARG A 2 22.82 37.43 -13.43
N LEU A 3 23.01 37.89 -14.68
CA LEU A 3 21.91 38.20 -15.60
C LEU A 3 21.17 36.91 -16.00
N ARG A 4 19.84 36.98 -16.03
CA ARG A 4 18.95 35.90 -16.47
C ARG A 4 18.87 35.85 -17.98
N ASP A 5 18.74 37.00 -18.63
CA ASP A 5 18.86 37.15 -20.07
C ASP A 5 20.19 37.84 -20.38
N ARG A 6 21.12 37.08 -20.96
CA ARG A 6 22.47 37.56 -21.31
C ARG A 6 22.52 38.28 -22.66
N SER A 7 21.46 38.23 -23.47
CA SER A 7 21.43 38.92 -24.77
C SER A 7 21.62 40.43 -24.67
N ILE A 8 21.27 41.01 -23.51
CA ILE A 8 21.45 42.44 -23.24
C ILE A 8 22.93 42.81 -22.98
N LEU A 9 23.77 41.85 -22.57
CA LEU A 9 25.13 42.11 -22.11
C LEU A 9 26.02 42.67 -23.22
N ASP A 10 25.90 42.15 -24.45
CA ASP A 10 26.70 42.62 -25.59
C ASP A 10 26.28 44.03 -26.00
N THR A 11 24.99 44.33 -25.92
CA THR A 11 24.47 45.68 -26.19
C THR A 11 24.94 46.68 -25.12
N LEU A 12 24.95 46.28 -23.84
CA LEU A 12 25.45 47.12 -22.75
C LEU A 12 26.97 47.35 -22.84
N LYS A 13 27.75 46.33 -23.22
CA LYS A 13 29.20 46.46 -23.47
C LYS A 13 29.49 47.41 -24.64
N ASN A 14 28.70 47.34 -25.71
CA ASN A 14 28.84 48.25 -26.84
C ASN A 14 28.51 49.71 -26.44
N LEU A 15 27.49 49.91 -25.60
CA LEU A 15 27.17 51.23 -25.03
C LEU A 15 28.27 51.73 -24.08
N GLN A 16 28.87 50.83 -23.28
CA GLN A 16 30.01 51.17 -22.42
C GLN A 16 31.19 51.70 -23.24
N LYS A 17 31.57 50.98 -24.31
CA LYS A 17 32.66 51.39 -25.21
C LYS A 17 32.36 52.69 -25.93
N LYS A 18 31.14 52.84 -26.47
CA LYS A 18 30.75 54.01 -27.28
C LYS A 18 30.62 55.30 -26.47
N HIS A 19 30.29 55.22 -25.19
CA HIS A 19 30.02 56.38 -24.34
C HIS A 19 30.99 56.51 -23.16
N HIS A 20 32.12 55.79 -23.18
CA HIS A 20 33.18 55.83 -22.16
C HIS A 20 32.65 55.71 -20.71
N ILE A 21 31.67 54.83 -20.50
CA ILE A 21 31.09 54.59 -19.16
C ILE A 21 32.16 53.93 -18.28
N CYS A 22 32.51 54.57 -17.16
CA CYS A 22 33.51 54.04 -16.23
C CYS A 22 33.07 52.70 -15.62
N GLN A 23 34.05 51.89 -15.21
CA GLN A 23 33.81 50.51 -14.76
C GLN A 23 32.88 50.44 -13.53
N ASP A 24 33.01 51.39 -12.61
CA ASP A 24 32.17 51.47 -11.42
C ASP A 24 30.71 51.74 -11.78
N LEU A 25 30.47 52.68 -12.70
CA LEU A 25 29.11 53.00 -13.16
C LEU A 25 28.52 51.85 -14.00
N PHE A 26 29.36 51.16 -14.78
CA PHE A 26 28.94 49.97 -15.51
C PHE A 26 28.54 48.81 -14.58
N SER A 27 29.23 48.65 -13.44
CA SER A 27 28.85 47.65 -12.42
C SER A 27 27.47 47.93 -11.82
N VAL A 28 27.18 49.21 -11.53
CA VAL A 28 25.87 49.67 -11.05
C VAL A 28 24.79 49.46 -12.10
N LEU A 29 25.12 49.70 -13.38
CA LEU A 29 24.23 49.43 -14.51
C LEU A 29 23.89 47.94 -14.64
N LEU A 30 24.89 47.06 -14.53
CA LEU A 30 24.66 45.61 -14.53
C LEU A 30 23.81 45.16 -13.34
N GLN A 31 24.04 45.74 -12.16
CA GLN A 31 23.23 45.48 -10.98
C GLN A 31 21.78 45.95 -11.19
N TYR A 32 21.57 47.14 -11.74
CA TYR A 32 20.24 47.68 -12.07
C TYR A 32 19.46 46.72 -12.99
N VAL A 33 20.08 46.30 -14.10
CA VAL A 33 19.46 45.37 -15.07
C VAL A 33 19.21 44.00 -14.43
N ALA A 34 20.18 43.46 -13.67
CA ALA A 34 20.03 42.16 -13.02
C ALA A 34 18.91 42.16 -11.98
N CYS A 35 18.81 43.21 -11.15
CA CYS A 35 17.74 43.37 -10.18
C CYS A 35 16.37 43.50 -10.85
N HIS A 36 16.28 44.23 -11.97
CA HIS A 36 15.05 44.33 -12.77
C HIS A 36 14.59 42.96 -13.30
N GLN A 37 15.51 42.21 -13.91
CA GLN A 37 15.21 40.86 -14.40
C GLN A 37 14.79 39.93 -13.25
N LEU A 38 15.47 39.98 -12.10
CA LEU A 38 15.13 39.19 -10.92
C LEU A 38 13.76 39.57 -10.35
N ALA A 39 13.42 40.85 -10.28
CA ALA A 39 12.13 41.31 -9.81
C ALA A 39 10.98 40.79 -10.69
N VAL A 40 11.17 40.74 -12.02
CA VAL A 40 10.22 40.13 -12.96
C VAL A 40 10.03 38.64 -12.69
N VAL A 41 11.14 37.90 -12.51
CA VAL A 41 11.10 36.47 -12.19
C VAL A 41 10.40 36.22 -10.85
N TYR A 42 10.67 37.04 -9.83
CA TYR A 42 10.00 36.92 -8.54
C TYR A 42 8.51 37.21 -8.64
N ASN A 43 8.09 38.19 -9.46
CA ASN A 43 6.68 38.47 -9.67
C ASN A 43 5.95 37.25 -10.26
N ALA A 44 6.47 36.71 -11.37
CA ALA A 44 5.92 35.51 -12.00
C ALA A 44 5.91 34.30 -11.04
N SER A 45 6.97 34.16 -10.21
CA SER A 45 7.04 33.11 -9.19
C SER A 45 6.01 33.30 -8.07
N ILE A 46 5.70 34.52 -7.66
CA ILE A 46 4.69 34.81 -6.64
C ILE A 46 3.31 34.46 -7.19
N ASP A 47 2.99 34.88 -8.42
CA ASP A 47 1.71 34.58 -9.07
C ASP A 47 1.50 33.07 -9.19
N PHE A 48 2.54 32.32 -9.59
CA PHE A 48 2.54 30.86 -9.61
C PHE A 48 2.23 30.25 -8.23
N LEU A 49 2.91 30.70 -7.17
CA LEU A 49 2.71 30.17 -5.82
C LEU A 49 1.33 30.53 -5.25
N LEU A 50 0.80 31.70 -5.59
CA LEU A 50 -0.56 32.10 -5.23
C LEU A 50 -1.60 31.23 -5.94
N ASN A 51 -1.40 30.91 -7.22
CA ASN A 51 -2.26 29.98 -7.95
C ASN A 51 -2.20 28.57 -7.35
N CYS A 52 -1.02 28.09 -6.95
CA CYS A 52 -0.88 26.84 -6.20
C CYS A 52 -1.67 26.87 -4.88
N LYS A 53 -1.58 27.97 -4.12
CA LYS A 53 -2.31 28.14 -2.86
C LYS A 53 -3.83 28.13 -3.07
N HIS A 54 -4.32 28.85 -4.08
CA HIS A 54 -5.75 28.94 -4.38
C HIS A 54 -6.34 27.59 -4.76
N ASN A 55 -5.63 26.83 -5.60
CA ASN A 55 -6.07 25.52 -6.08
C ASN A 55 -5.70 24.35 -5.16
N ARG A 56 -5.12 24.63 -3.97
CA ARG A 56 -4.65 23.62 -3.01
C ARG A 56 -3.66 22.60 -3.60
N VAL A 57 -2.84 23.03 -4.57
CA VAL A 57 -1.82 22.20 -5.22
C VAL A 57 -0.44 22.58 -4.67
N PHE A 58 0.42 21.58 -4.44
CA PHE A 58 1.76 21.82 -3.90
C PHE A 58 2.84 21.69 -4.99
N PRO A 59 3.74 22.68 -5.13
CA PRO A 59 4.89 22.57 -6.03
C PRO A 59 5.80 21.37 -5.71
N THR A 60 6.46 20.85 -6.74
CA THR A 60 7.35 19.67 -6.63
C THR A 60 8.45 19.79 -5.57
N PHE A 61 8.99 20.98 -5.35
CA PHE A 61 10.04 21.19 -4.34
C PHE A 61 9.51 21.11 -2.89
N ILE A 62 8.20 21.29 -2.68
CA ILE A 62 7.55 21.06 -1.40
C ILE A 62 7.18 19.59 -1.27
N THR A 63 6.55 18.99 -2.30
CA THR A 63 6.12 17.59 -2.23
C THR A 63 7.29 16.61 -2.05
N LYS A 64 8.41 16.83 -2.75
CA LYS A 64 9.64 16.01 -2.60
C LYS A 64 10.24 16.02 -1.20
N ARG A 65 9.90 16.99 -0.34
CA ARG A 65 10.38 17.00 1.06
C ARG A 65 9.65 15.98 1.93
N PHE A 66 8.52 15.44 1.45
CA PHE A 66 7.66 14.54 2.20
C PHE A 66 7.57 13.14 1.58
N SER A 67 8.24 12.87 0.47
CA SER A 67 8.15 11.61 -0.27
C SER A 67 8.80 10.41 0.42
N THR A 68 9.48 10.60 1.54
CA THR A 68 10.16 9.54 2.31
C THR A 68 9.59 9.40 3.72
N MET A 69 8.43 10.02 4.00
CA MET A 69 7.87 10.02 5.36
C MET A 69 7.18 8.67 5.65
N PRO A 70 7.48 8.02 6.79
CA PRO A 70 6.81 6.78 7.17
C PRO A 70 5.35 7.06 7.58
N TYR A 71 4.52 6.02 7.54
CA TYR A 71 3.11 6.03 7.98
C TYR A 71 2.15 6.92 7.15
N GLU A 72 2.35 7.00 5.84
CA GLU A 72 1.45 7.74 4.92
C GLU A 72 -0.02 7.27 4.95
N ARG A 73 -0.32 6.10 5.50
CA ARG A 73 -1.70 5.59 5.63
C ARG A 73 -2.42 6.10 6.87
N ASN A 74 -1.74 6.74 7.83
CA ASN A 74 -2.36 7.29 9.02
C ASN A 74 -2.97 8.68 8.70
N HIS A 75 -4.26 8.84 9.00
CA HIS A 75 -5.02 10.05 8.70
C HIS A 75 -4.53 11.28 9.48
N GLU A 76 -4.10 11.12 10.73
CA GLU A 76 -3.55 12.21 11.54
C GLU A 76 -2.20 12.68 11.01
N VAL A 77 -1.35 11.73 10.60
CA VAL A 77 -0.06 12.02 9.97
C VAL A 77 -0.25 12.75 8.65
N GLN A 78 -1.21 12.32 7.81
CA GLN A 78 -1.56 13.02 6.56
C GLN A 78 -2.09 14.43 6.82
N ARG A 79 -2.92 14.63 7.85
CA ARG A 79 -3.41 15.95 8.23
C ARG A 79 -2.25 16.86 8.66
N GLY A 80 -1.33 16.36 9.48
CA GLY A 80 -0.11 17.06 9.89
C GLY A 80 0.78 17.43 8.71
N ILE A 81 1.02 16.50 7.79
CA ILE A 81 1.80 16.72 6.56
C ILE A 81 1.17 17.81 5.70
N ASN A 82 -0.15 17.78 5.50
CA ASN A 82 -0.85 18.80 4.69
C ASN A 82 -0.80 20.19 5.32
N ASN A 83 -0.88 20.28 6.65
CA ASN A 83 -0.69 21.53 7.38
C ASN A 83 0.74 22.07 7.16
N LEU A 84 1.74 21.21 7.26
CA LEU A 84 3.14 21.58 7.06
C LEU A 84 3.45 21.99 5.62
N LYS A 85 2.91 21.27 4.62
CA LYS A 85 2.99 21.66 3.19
C LYS A 85 2.38 23.05 2.97
N THR A 86 1.24 23.33 3.61
CA THR A 86 0.58 24.65 3.54
C THR A 86 1.42 25.75 4.19
N ALA A 87 2.03 25.47 5.35
CA ALA A 87 2.93 26.39 6.03
C ALA A 87 4.18 26.71 5.18
N LEU A 88 4.81 25.68 4.60
CA LEU A 88 5.95 25.84 3.70
C LEU A 88 5.60 26.64 2.44
N LEU A 89 4.40 26.45 1.89
CA LEU A 89 3.93 27.25 0.75
C LEU A 89 3.78 28.72 1.13
N LYS A 90 3.20 29.02 2.30
CA LYS A 90 3.09 30.40 2.82
C LYS A 90 4.48 31.02 3.04
N ALA A 91 5.41 30.28 3.64
CA ALA A 91 6.77 30.72 3.87
C ALA A 91 7.52 31.00 2.55
N ALA A 92 7.35 30.15 1.54
CA ALA A 92 7.93 30.36 0.22
C ALA A 92 7.38 31.63 -0.46
N ILE A 93 6.09 31.91 -0.33
CA ILE A 93 5.49 33.17 -0.84
C ILE A 93 6.11 34.38 -0.11
N ALA A 94 6.25 34.30 1.21
CA ALA A 94 6.84 35.37 2.01
C ALA A 94 8.31 35.64 1.64
N ASP A 95 9.15 34.61 1.52
CA ASP A 95 10.54 34.72 1.06
C ASP A 95 10.63 35.39 -0.32
N ARG A 96 9.77 34.98 -1.25
CA ARG A 96 9.75 35.56 -2.61
C ARG A 96 9.35 37.03 -2.61
N ARG A 97 8.37 37.42 -1.78
CA ARG A 97 7.99 38.83 -1.58
C ARG A 97 9.14 39.64 -1.00
N HIS A 98 9.79 39.13 0.04
CA HIS A 98 10.93 39.80 0.67
C HIS A 98 12.07 40.04 -0.32
N ARG A 99 12.48 39.01 -1.08
CA ARG A 99 13.52 39.14 -2.11
C ARG A 99 13.14 40.10 -3.24
N LYS A 100 11.85 40.14 -3.63
CA LYS A 100 11.35 41.13 -4.59
C LYS A 100 11.53 42.55 -4.05
N THR A 101 11.15 42.80 -2.80
CA THR A 101 11.34 44.11 -2.15
C THR A 101 12.80 44.53 -2.16
N GLN A 102 13.73 43.63 -1.82
CA GLN A 102 15.17 43.90 -1.87
C GLN A 102 15.65 44.26 -3.29
N CYS A 103 15.12 43.60 -4.31
CA CYS A 103 15.42 43.94 -5.71
C CYS A 103 14.89 45.33 -6.07
N ILE A 104 13.67 45.68 -5.64
CA ILE A 104 13.07 47.00 -5.89
C ILE A 104 13.90 48.10 -5.24
N LEU A 105 14.31 47.93 -3.98
CA LEU A 105 15.18 48.89 -3.29
C LEU A 105 16.51 49.08 -4.04
N SER A 106 17.13 47.97 -4.45
CA SER A 106 18.37 48.02 -5.25
C SER A 106 18.17 48.71 -6.59
N ILE A 107 17.02 48.52 -7.25
CA ILE A 107 16.65 49.18 -8.50
C ILE A 107 16.53 50.69 -8.30
N VAL A 108 15.81 51.12 -7.26
CA VAL A 108 15.61 52.55 -6.97
C VAL A 108 16.95 53.23 -6.69
N ASN A 109 17.78 52.63 -5.84
CA ASN A 109 19.10 53.18 -5.51
C ASN A 109 20.03 53.23 -6.73
N ALA A 110 20.08 52.17 -7.53
CA ALA A 110 20.89 52.14 -8.74
C ALA A 110 20.37 53.12 -9.80
N LYS A 111 19.05 53.29 -9.93
CA LYS A 111 18.43 54.25 -10.84
C LYS A 111 18.84 55.69 -10.50
N LEU A 112 18.77 56.09 -9.23
CA LEU A 112 19.17 57.42 -8.79
C LEU A 112 20.64 57.71 -9.17
N LYS A 113 21.54 56.76 -8.89
CA LYS A 113 22.97 56.87 -9.21
C LYS A 113 23.23 56.87 -10.72
N LEU A 114 22.47 56.12 -11.52
CA LEU A 114 22.63 56.10 -12.97
C LEU A 114 22.09 57.37 -13.62
N GLN A 115 20.99 57.93 -13.12
CA GLN A 115 20.40 59.17 -13.63
C GLN A 115 21.25 60.41 -13.31
N SER A 116 22.02 60.41 -12.21
CA SER A 116 22.92 61.53 -11.87
C SER A 116 24.20 61.56 -12.71
N HIS A 117 24.61 60.42 -13.29
CA HIS A 117 25.90 60.32 -14.01
C HIS A 117 25.77 60.06 -15.52
N LEU A 118 24.60 59.61 -16.01
CA LEU A 118 24.39 59.35 -17.44
C LEU A 118 23.59 60.47 -18.10
N CYS A 119 23.94 60.79 -19.34
CA CYS A 119 23.15 61.68 -20.18
C CYS A 119 21.70 61.16 -20.33
N PRO A 120 20.66 62.01 -20.28
CA PRO A 120 19.26 61.59 -20.36
C PRO A 120 18.90 60.75 -21.59
N SER A 121 19.54 60.98 -22.73
CA SER A 121 19.33 60.23 -23.97
C SER A 121 19.87 58.79 -23.88
N ILE A 122 21.04 58.62 -23.26
CA ILE A 122 21.68 57.32 -23.02
C ILE A 122 20.87 56.53 -21.97
N TRP A 123 20.47 57.20 -20.89
CA TRP A 123 19.62 56.60 -19.85
C TRP A 123 18.29 56.10 -20.42
N ARG A 124 17.59 56.90 -21.25
CA ARG A 124 16.35 56.47 -21.92
C ARG A 124 16.60 55.22 -22.76
N ARG A 125 17.62 55.22 -23.61
CA ARG A 125 17.95 54.07 -24.47
C ARG A 125 18.21 52.79 -23.66
N ILE A 126 18.93 52.90 -22.54
CA ILE A 126 19.19 51.78 -21.62
C ILE A 126 17.90 51.30 -20.94
N SER A 127 17.08 52.24 -20.45
CA SER A 127 15.80 51.97 -19.80
C SER A 127 14.83 51.25 -20.74
N ASP A 128 14.69 51.74 -21.97
CA ASP A 128 13.81 51.17 -22.99
C ASP A 128 14.26 49.76 -23.38
N LEU A 129 15.57 49.57 -23.56
CA LEU A 129 16.16 48.25 -23.81
C LEU A 129 15.88 47.28 -22.66
N ASN A 130 16.09 47.72 -21.42
CA ASN A 130 15.84 46.91 -20.23
C ASN A 130 14.34 46.58 -20.09
N GLN A 131 13.45 47.53 -20.39
CA GLN A 131 12.00 47.33 -20.37
C GLN A 131 11.55 46.32 -21.42
N CYS A 132 12.12 46.36 -22.62
CA CYS A 132 11.86 45.37 -23.67
C CYS A 132 12.30 43.97 -23.23
N VAL A 133 13.53 43.84 -22.71
CA VAL A 133 14.06 42.56 -22.21
C VAL A 133 13.23 42.04 -21.04
N CYS A 134 12.87 42.90 -20.08
CA CYS A 134 12.02 42.53 -18.95
C CYS A 134 10.62 42.10 -19.39
N SER A 135 10.05 42.72 -20.41
CA SER A 135 8.73 42.34 -20.96
C SER A 135 8.79 40.97 -21.61
N ARG A 136 9.82 40.70 -22.42
CA ARG A 136 10.06 39.38 -23.01
C ARG A 136 10.28 38.30 -21.94
N LEU A 137 11.10 38.60 -20.93
CA LEU A 137 11.37 37.70 -19.81
C LEU A 137 10.09 37.40 -19.00
N ARG A 138 9.23 38.41 -18.78
CA ARG A 138 7.93 38.23 -18.13
C ARG A 138 7.06 37.24 -18.88
N CYS A 139 6.93 37.40 -20.21
CA CYS A 139 6.17 36.47 -21.04
C CYS A 139 6.74 35.05 -20.98
N GLN A 140 8.06 34.90 -21.05
CA GLN A 140 8.73 33.59 -21.00
C GLN A 140 8.51 32.89 -19.66
N GLU A 141 8.73 33.58 -18.54
CA GLU A 141 8.55 33.01 -17.21
C GLU A 141 7.08 32.68 -16.92
N ASN A 142 6.15 33.54 -17.32
CA ASN A 142 4.72 33.25 -17.20
C ASN A 142 4.32 32.00 -17.99
N ARG A 143 4.76 31.86 -19.25
CA ARG A 143 4.49 30.64 -20.04
C ARG A 143 5.11 29.41 -19.39
N ARG A 144 6.35 29.50 -18.92
CA ARG A 144 7.07 28.38 -18.27
C ARG A 144 6.37 27.93 -16.99
N LEU A 145 5.99 28.87 -16.13
CA LEU A 145 5.32 28.58 -14.86
C LEU A 145 3.87 28.17 -15.05
N ARG A 146 3.16 28.68 -16.07
CA ARG A 146 1.82 28.22 -16.44
C ARG A 146 1.83 26.76 -16.88
N ARG A 147 2.70 26.38 -17.83
CA ARG A 147 2.90 24.97 -18.21
C ARG A 147 3.21 24.08 -17.01
N LYS A 148 4.07 24.56 -16.11
CA LYS A 148 4.40 23.83 -14.88
C LYS A 148 3.19 23.67 -13.95
N PHE A 149 2.35 24.70 -13.86
CA PHE A 149 1.13 24.67 -13.07
C PHE A 149 0.09 23.71 -13.67
N ASP A 150 -0.09 23.73 -15.00
CA ASP A 150 -1.01 22.83 -15.71
C ASP A 150 -0.62 21.36 -15.48
N LEU A 151 0.69 21.04 -15.58
CA LEU A 151 1.21 19.71 -15.23
C LEU A 151 0.97 19.33 -13.77
N LEU A 152 1.07 20.30 -12.86
CA LEU A 152 0.78 20.05 -11.44
C LEU A 152 -0.70 19.82 -11.20
N GLN A 153 -1.60 20.50 -11.91
CA GLN A 153 -3.04 20.24 -11.84
C GLN A 153 -3.39 18.86 -12.37
N VAL A 154 -2.83 18.43 -13.50
CA VAL A 154 -3.05 17.07 -14.04
C VAL A 154 -2.60 16.00 -13.05
N ASN A 155 -1.47 16.21 -12.36
CA ASN A 155 -0.96 15.26 -11.36
C ASN A 155 -1.64 15.37 -9.99
N ALA A 156 -2.28 16.50 -9.67
CA ALA A 156 -2.95 16.76 -8.40
C ALA A 156 -4.45 16.49 -8.45
N GLN A 157 -5.06 16.51 -9.65
CA GLN A 157 -6.30 15.79 -9.85
C GLN A 157 -5.99 14.33 -9.54
N PRO A 158 -6.75 13.68 -8.65
CA PRO A 158 -6.64 12.25 -8.52
C PRO A 158 -6.88 11.71 -9.92
N ASN A 159 -5.86 11.06 -10.50
CA ASN A 159 -6.10 10.12 -11.56
C ASN A 159 -7.16 9.17 -11.01
N THR A 160 -8.41 9.37 -11.44
CA THR A 160 -9.48 8.40 -11.36
C THR A 160 -9.11 7.11 -12.14
N SER A 161 -7.91 7.05 -12.70
CA SER A 161 -7.39 6.00 -13.57
C SER A 161 -6.08 5.33 -13.11
N THR A 162 -5.52 5.66 -11.94
CA THR A 162 -4.53 4.78 -11.29
C THR A 162 -5.21 3.93 -10.22
N SER A 163 -6.32 3.32 -10.59
CA SER A 163 -6.80 2.12 -9.94
C SER A 163 -6.28 0.95 -10.75
N PHE A 164 -5.60 0.01 -10.09
CA PHE A 164 -5.37 -1.34 -10.61
C PHE A 164 -6.68 -2.03 -11.04
N MET A 165 -7.84 -1.41 -10.75
CA MET A 165 -9.17 -1.81 -11.17
C MET A 165 -9.90 -0.68 -11.92
N LYS A 166 -10.11 -0.86 -13.22
CA LYS A 166 -11.11 -0.10 -13.96
C LYS A 166 -12.47 -0.29 -13.26
N MET A 167 -13.01 0.75 -12.63
CA MET A 167 -14.31 0.69 -11.94
C MET A 167 -15.47 0.40 -12.91
N ASP A 168 -15.29 0.73 -14.19
CA ASP A 168 -16.27 0.48 -15.26
C ASP A 168 -15.92 -0.72 -16.14
N ALA A 169 -14.87 -1.49 -15.80
CA ALA A 169 -14.69 -2.77 -16.46
C ALA A 169 -15.69 -3.75 -15.87
N ILE A 170 -16.53 -4.34 -16.74
CA ILE A 170 -17.32 -5.52 -16.39
C ILE A 170 -16.33 -6.52 -15.78
N PRO A 171 -16.49 -6.89 -14.48
CA PRO A 171 -15.58 -7.83 -13.85
C PRO A 171 -15.52 -9.08 -14.73
N PRO A 172 -14.32 -9.57 -15.10
CA PRO A 172 -14.22 -10.79 -15.88
C PRO A 172 -14.97 -11.88 -15.13
N LYS A 173 -15.73 -12.72 -15.84
CA LYS A 173 -16.49 -13.81 -15.21
C LYS A 173 -15.56 -14.62 -14.30
N ARG A 174 -15.74 -14.51 -12.98
CA ARG A 174 -14.85 -15.13 -11.97
C ARG A 174 -15.35 -16.49 -11.51
N HIS A 175 -16.18 -17.14 -12.32
CA HIS A 175 -16.75 -18.43 -12.00
C HIS A 175 -16.91 -19.33 -13.24
N THR A 176 -16.77 -20.63 -13.03
CA THR A 176 -17.00 -21.69 -14.00
C THR A 176 -18.02 -22.67 -13.42
N ILE A 177 -19.02 -23.03 -14.21
CA ILE A 177 -20.09 -23.96 -13.82
C ILE A 177 -19.91 -25.22 -14.65
N ILE A 178 -19.88 -26.38 -14.00
CA ILE A 178 -19.67 -27.68 -14.63
C ILE A 178 -20.86 -28.56 -14.27
N GLY A 179 -21.55 -29.09 -15.28
CA GLY A 179 -22.57 -30.14 -15.07
C GLY A 179 -23.83 -29.73 -14.32
N THR A 180 -24.11 -28.44 -14.16
CA THR A 180 -25.33 -27.95 -13.49
C THR A 180 -25.88 -26.67 -14.14
N ASN A 181 -27.21 -26.53 -14.12
CA ASN A 181 -27.95 -25.33 -14.50
C ASN A 181 -28.64 -24.64 -13.31
N GLU A 182 -28.33 -25.06 -12.08
CA GLU A 182 -28.94 -24.53 -10.85
C GLU A 182 -28.49 -23.10 -10.51
N ILE A 183 -27.43 -22.61 -11.16
CA ILE A 183 -26.87 -21.27 -10.91
C ILE A 183 -27.62 -20.21 -11.72
N ASP A 184 -28.39 -19.38 -11.01
CA ASP A 184 -29.09 -18.23 -11.59
C ASP A 184 -28.22 -16.96 -11.65
N LYS A 185 -28.80 -15.87 -12.18
CA LYS A 185 -28.12 -14.58 -12.33
C LYS A 185 -27.68 -13.95 -11.01
N ASP A 186 -28.42 -14.17 -9.92
CA ASP A 186 -28.08 -13.61 -8.60
C ASP A 186 -26.93 -14.38 -7.98
N MET A 187 -26.97 -15.71 -8.04
CA MET A 187 -25.89 -16.58 -7.60
C MET A 187 -24.59 -16.28 -8.38
N ALA A 188 -24.70 -16.12 -9.70
CA ALA A 188 -23.59 -15.74 -10.56
C ALA A 188 -22.99 -14.37 -10.18
N ALA A 189 -23.81 -13.40 -9.79
CA ALA A 189 -23.34 -12.09 -9.35
C ALA A 189 -22.42 -12.20 -8.12
N VAL A 190 -22.78 -13.04 -7.13
CA VAL A 190 -21.94 -13.29 -5.95
C VAL A 190 -20.66 -14.01 -6.31
N LEU A 191 -20.73 -15.07 -7.12
CA LEU A 191 -19.54 -15.81 -7.54
C LEU A 191 -18.58 -14.94 -8.36
N ASN A 192 -19.10 -13.93 -9.07
CA ASN A 192 -18.28 -12.97 -9.81
C ASN A 192 -17.50 -11.98 -8.91
N LEU A 193 -17.86 -11.81 -7.64
CA LEU A 193 -17.01 -11.11 -6.67
C LEU A 193 -15.67 -11.84 -6.50
N GLY A 194 -15.71 -13.17 -6.60
CA GLY A 194 -14.58 -14.08 -6.61
C GLY A 194 -14.04 -14.42 -5.22
N PRO A 195 -13.13 -15.41 -5.12
CA PRO A 195 -12.80 -16.06 -3.84
C PRO A 195 -12.08 -15.16 -2.83
N SER A 196 -11.40 -14.12 -3.30
CA SER A 196 -10.69 -13.16 -2.44
C SER A 196 -11.60 -12.06 -1.89
N PHE A 197 -12.88 -12.02 -2.29
CA PHE A 197 -13.81 -11.04 -1.78
C PHE A 197 -14.22 -11.39 -0.34
N ALA A 198 -13.94 -10.49 0.60
CA ALA A 198 -14.38 -10.64 1.97
C ALA A 198 -15.70 -9.91 2.18
N ILE A 199 -16.74 -10.65 2.57
CA ILE A 199 -18.01 -10.06 3.00
C ILE A 199 -17.77 -9.42 4.37
N SER A 200 -18.16 -8.15 4.52
CA SER A 200 -18.05 -7.46 5.80
C SER A 200 -19.07 -8.04 6.77
N PRO A 201 -18.65 -8.79 7.82
CA PRO A 201 -19.59 -9.28 8.81
C PRO A 201 -20.15 -8.10 9.61
N LYS A 202 -21.34 -8.28 10.17
CA LYS A 202 -21.81 -7.37 11.22
C LYS A 202 -20.88 -7.54 12.42
N ILE A 203 -20.40 -6.43 12.97
CA ILE A 203 -19.52 -6.48 14.14
C ILE A 203 -20.39 -6.74 15.37
N ASP A 204 -20.20 -7.92 15.94
CA ASP A 204 -20.74 -8.35 17.23
C ASP A 204 -19.58 -8.77 18.15
N SER A 205 -19.90 -9.19 19.38
CA SER A 205 -18.89 -9.70 20.32
C SER A 205 -18.14 -10.91 19.77
N SER A 206 -18.81 -11.80 19.03
CA SER A 206 -18.17 -12.98 18.43
C SER A 206 -17.07 -12.62 17.42
N VAL A 207 -17.28 -11.60 16.60
CA VAL A 207 -16.28 -11.10 15.64
C VAL A 207 -15.09 -10.47 16.38
N VAL A 208 -15.35 -9.72 17.45
CA VAL A 208 -14.29 -9.17 18.32
C VAL A 208 -13.45 -10.30 18.91
N ASP A 209 -14.10 -11.33 19.47
CA ASP A 209 -13.44 -12.48 20.07
C ASP A 209 -12.60 -13.25 19.05
N LYS A 210 -13.12 -13.45 17.83
CA LYS A 210 -12.38 -14.08 16.73
C LYS A 210 -11.14 -13.26 16.35
N ALA A 211 -11.25 -11.94 16.28
CA ALA A 211 -10.12 -11.06 15.98
C ALA A 211 -9.05 -11.14 17.09
N LEU A 212 -9.46 -11.07 18.36
CA LEU A 212 -8.56 -11.22 19.50
C LEU A 212 -7.93 -12.62 19.58
N CYS A 213 -8.69 -13.67 19.25
CA CYS A 213 -8.16 -15.03 19.13
C CYS A 213 -7.05 -15.09 18.07
N GLY A 214 -7.23 -14.44 16.92
CA GLY A 214 -6.18 -14.33 15.89
C GLY A 214 -4.92 -13.62 16.39
N VAL A 215 -5.06 -12.56 17.18
CA VAL A 215 -3.92 -11.87 17.82
C VAL A 215 -3.21 -12.80 18.81
N ASN A 216 -3.97 -13.53 19.62
CA ASN A 216 -3.44 -14.52 20.55
C ASN A 216 -2.70 -15.66 19.84
N GLN A 217 -3.23 -16.17 18.73
CA GLN A 217 -2.54 -17.17 17.90
C GLN A 217 -1.25 -16.62 17.29
N PHE A 218 -1.26 -15.36 16.85
CA PHE A 218 -0.05 -14.68 16.37
C PHE A 218 0.98 -14.51 17.49
N ALA A 219 0.55 -14.03 18.66
CA ALA A 219 1.40 -13.86 19.83
C ALA A 219 2.02 -15.18 20.27
N TYR A 220 1.23 -16.26 20.29
CA TYR A 220 1.71 -17.62 20.54
C TYR A 220 2.85 -18.01 19.58
N ARG A 221 2.63 -17.87 18.27
CA ARG A 221 3.65 -18.19 17.25
C ARG A 221 4.89 -17.30 17.37
N LEU A 222 4.72 -16.02 17.72
CA LEU A 222 5.82 -15.08 17.87
C LEU A 222 6.68 -15.41 19.09
N ARG A 223 6.07 -15.67 20.26
CA ARG A 223 6.79 -16.10 21.47
C ARG A 223 7.55 -17.41 21.22
N TRP A 224 6.91 -18.36 20.53
CA TRP A 224 7.56 -19.62 20.15
C TRP A 224 8.79 -19.40 19.25
N ARG A 225 8.74 -18.45 18.31
CA ARG A 225 9.89 -18.11 17.46
C ARG A 225 11.02 -17.42 18.23
N LEU A 226 10.69 -16.58 19.19
CA LEU A 226 11.69 -15.88 20.00
C LEU A 226 12.47 -16.84 20.90
N GLN A 227 11.78 -17.82 21.50
CA GLN A 227 12.41 -18.82 22.37
C GLN A 227 13.27 -19.83 21.60
N ASN A 228 12.82 -20.23 20.40
CA ASN A 228 13.51 -21.25 19.61
C ASN A 228 14.49 -20.67 18.58
N GLY A 229 14.64 -19.34 18.50
CA GLY A 229 15.55 -18.65 17.57
C GLY A 229 15.09 -18.66 16.09
N PRO A 230 15.87 -18.02 15.20
CA PRO A 230 15.55 -17.91 13.79
C PRO A 230 15.75 -19.25 13.05
N THR A 231 14.64 -19.87 12.64
CA THR A 231 14.49 -20.77 11.47
C THR A 231 15.70 -21.62 11.06
N VAL A 232 16.16 -22.48 11.97
CA VAL A 232 16.44 -23.88 11.61
C VAL A 232 15.77 -24.69 12.71
N PRO A 233 14.61 -25.33 12.45
CA PRO A 233 14.11 -26.29 13.42
C PRO A 233 15.24 -27.30 13.66
N ASP A 234 15.57 -27.54 14.92
CA ASP A 234 16.53 -28.59 15.25
C ASP A 234 16.06 -29.89 14.55
N ARG A 235 17.00 -30.78 14.18
CA ARG A 235 16.64 -32.03 13.47
C ARG A 235 15.49 -32.78 14.15
N GLN A 236 15.43 -32.75 15.48
CA GLN A 236 14.41 -33.38 16.31
C GLN A 236 13.04 -32.68 16.17
N THR A 237 12.98 -31.35 16.28
CA THR A 237 11.74 -30.57 16.07
C THR A 237 11.24 -30.58 14.62
N THR A 238 12.13 -30.66 13.63
CA THR A 238 11.75 -30.85 12.22
C THR A 238 11.10 -32.20 11.99
N ILE A 239 11.69 -33.26 12.55
CA ILE A 239 11.16 -34.63 12.44
C ILE A 239 9.82 -34.73 13.16
N LEU A 240 9.67 -34.15 14.36
CA LEU A 240 8.41 -34.17 15.11
C LEU A 240 7.29 -33.34 14.45
N SER A 241 7.62 -32.20 13.82
CA SER A 241 6.62 -31.35 13.14
C SER A 241 6.21 -31.86 11.75
N SER A 242 7.02 -32.72 11.13
CA SER A 242 6.67 -33.41 9.88
C SER A 242 5.93 -34.73 10.11
N MET A 243 5.78 -35.17 11.37
CA MET A 243 4.97 -36.35 11.65
C MET A 243 3.47 -36.03 11.53
N PRO A 244 2.67 -36.90 10.91
CA PRO A 244 1.25 -36.65 10.60
C PRO A 244 0.33 -36.80 11.82
N PHE A 245 0.82 -36.46 13.01
CA PHE A 245 0.13 -36.78 14.24
C PHE A 245 0.08 -35.58 15.21
N PRO A 246 -1.00 -35.45 16.00
CA PRO A 246 -1.19 -34.31 16.88
C PRO A 246 -0.15 -34.29 18.01
N SER A 247 0.48 -33.12 18.21
CA SER A 247 1.38 -32.88 19.34
C SER A 247 0.61 -32.90 20.65
N ARG A 248 1.02 -33.74 21.61
CA ARG A 248 0.44 -33.79 22.95
C ARG A 248 0.72 -32.48 23.71
N GLY A 249 -0.32 -31.65 23.79
CA GLY A 249 -0.37 -30.45 24.61
C GLY A 249 0.20 -29.21 23.92
N ILE A 250 -0.63 -28.16 23.81
CA ILE A 250 -0.16 -26.82 23.47
C ILE A 250 0.70 -26.35 24.64
N ARG A 251 2.04 -26.44 24.51
CA ARG A 251 2.94 -25.77 25.46
C ARG A 251 2.75 -24.28 25.27
N LEU A 252 2.37 -23.58 26.34
CA LEU A 252 2.31 -22.13 26.32
C LEU A 252 3.75 -21.60 26.37
N PRO A 253 4.22 -20.87 25.34
CA PRO A 253 5.52 -20.26 25.37
C PRO A 253 5.56 -19.21 26.48
N GLU A 254 6.70 -19.11 27.18
CA GLU A 254 6.91 -18.07 28.19
C GLU A 254 6.68 -16.65 27.64
N PRO A 255 6.12 -15.72 28.44
CA PRO A 255 5.96 -14.33 28.03
C PRO A 255 7.32 -13.68 27.77
N ALA A 256 7.44 -12.94 26.66
CA ALA A 256 8.67 -12.22 26.31
C ALA A 256 8.47 -10.72 26.56
N PRO A 257 9.10 -10.11 27.59
CA PRO A 257 8.81 -8.72 28.01
C PRO A 257 8.90 -7.69 26.88
N GLU A 258 9.81 -7.90 25.93
CA GLU A 258 10.02 -7.03 24.76
C GLU A 258 8.83 -6.98 23.80
N VAL A 259 8.03 -8.05 23.75
CA VAL A 259 6.91 -8.22 22.81
C VAL A 259 5.56 -8.09 23.49
N GLU A 260 5.44 -8.44 24.77
CA GLU A 260 4.17 -8.37 25.51
C GLU A 260 3.56 -6.96 25.46
N SER A 261 4.37 -5.91 25.66
CA SER A 261 3.88 -4.53 25.59
C SER A 261 3.30 -4.18 24.20
N ARG A 262 3.87 -4.72 23.12
CA ARG A 262 3.39 -4.48 21.75
C ARG A 262 2.15 -5.29 21.42
N VAL A 263 2.08 -6.54 21.89
CA VAL A 263 0.90 -7.41 21.74
C VAL A 263 -0.28 -6.83 22.51
N ALA A 264 -0.09 -6.43 23.77
CA ALA A 264 -1.13 -5.81 24.57
C ALA A 264 -1.64 -4.50 23.94
N ASN A 265 -0.74 -3.67 23.41
CA ASN A 265 -1.13 -2.46 22.67
C ASN A 265 -1.93 -2.78 21.40
N LEU A 266 -1.58 -3.86 20.69
CA LEU A 266 -2.29 -4.31 19.50
C LEU A 266 -3.69 -4.84 19.85
N GLU A 267 -3.82 -5.64 20.90
CA GLU A 267 -5.10 -6.15 21.40
C GLU A 267 -6.02 -4.99 21.81
N LEU A 268 -5.50 -4.04 22.58
CA LEU A 268 -6.25 -2.83 22.98
C LEU A 268 -6.67 -2.00 21.77
N ALA A 269 -5.80 -1.81 20.79
CA ALA A 269 -6.11 -1.05 19.58
C ALA A 269 -7.21 -1.76 18.76
N ILE A 270 -7.10 -3.07 18.55
CA ILE A 270 -8.09 -3.87 17.84
C ILE A 270 -9.43 -3.82 18.56
N HIS A 271 -9.45 -4.08 19.87
CA HIS A 271 -10.67 -4.03 20.67
C HIS A 271 -11.35 -2.66 20.57
N ARG A 272 -10.60 -1.57 20.71
CA ARG A 272 -11.15 -0.19 20.56
C ARG A 272 -11.74 0.05 19.18
N ILE A 273 -11.05 -0.36 18.11
CA ILE A 273 -11.54 -0.19 16.73
C ILE A 273 -12.85 -0.96 16.55
N TYR A 274 -12.89 -2.24 16.87
CA TYR A 274 -14.09 -3.05 16.66
C TYR A 274 -15.27 -2.58 17.52
N VAL A 275 -15.05 -2.23 18.79
CA VAL A 275 -16.12 -1.66 19.64
C VAL A 275 -16.63 -0.34 19.08
N SER A 276 -15.75 0.54 18.59
CA SER A 276 -16.17 1.79 17.95
C SER A 276 -17.00 1.55 16.70
N GLU A 277 -16.64 0.55 15.88
CA GLU A 277 -17.39 0.20 14.67
C GLU A 277 -18.71 -0.54 14.99
N ALA A 278 -18.77 -1.29 16.10
CA ALA A 278 -19.99 -1.97 16.56
C ALA A 278 -21.12 -0.98 16.90
N THR A 279 -20.78 0.24 17.34
CA THR A 279 -21.76 1.30 17.60
C THR A 279 -22.35 1.95 16.35
N LYS A 280 -21.73 1.73 15.18
CA LYS A 280 -22.19 2.32 13.93
C LYS A 280 -23.25 1.46 13.25
N THR A 281 -24.08 2.09 12.44
CA THR A 281 -25.04 1.37 11.60
C THR A 281 -24.30 0.42 10.64
N TYR A 282 -24.64 -0.87 10.69
CA TYR A 282 -24.06 -1.88 9.81
C TYR A 282 -24.26 -1.51 8.33
N ARG A 283 -23.17 -1.52 7.57
CA ARG A 283 -23.18 -1.35 6.11
C ARG A 283 -22.62 -2.61 5.47
N CYS A 284 -23.49 -3.37 4.82
CA CYS A 284 -23.07 -4.51 4.03
C CYS A 284 -22.36 -4.02 2.76
N ASN A 285 -21.25 -4.66 2.41
CA ASN A 285 -20.53 -4.41 1.16
C ASN A 285 -21.08 -5.22 -0.03
N LEU A 286 -22.26 -5.84 0.14
CA LEU A 286 -22.99 -6.54 -0.92
C LEU A 286 -24.20 -5.72 -1.37
N THR A 287 -24.45 -5.73 -2.67
CA THR A 287 -25.70 -5.27 -3.27
C THR A 287 -26.87 -6.18 -2.88
N ARG A 288 -28.12 -5.71 -3.06
CA ARG A 288 -29.32 -6.52 -2.79
C ARG A 288 -29.37 -7.81 -3.62
N THR A 289 -28.90 -7.75 -4.87
CA THR A 289 -28.81 -8.90 -5.77
C THR A 289 -27.80 -9.92 -5.26
N GLU A 290 -26.64 -9.47 -4.80
CA GLU A 290 -25.61 -10.35 -4.24
C GLU A 290 -26.03 -10.94 -2.89
N GLN A 291 -26.69 -10.17 -2.03
CA GLN A 291 -27.24 -10.71 -0.77
C GLN A 291 -28.21 -11.86 -1.03
N ARG A 292 -29.13 -11.68 -1.98
CA ARG A 292 -30.07 -12.73 -2.39
C ARG A 292 -29.34 -13.93 -3.01
N GLY A 293 -28.36 -13.68 -3.87
CA GLY A 293 -27.52 -14.71 -4.46
C GLY A 293 -26.77 -15.53 -3.41
N LEU A 294 -26.26 -14.89 -2.36
CA LEU A 294 -25.52 -15.56 -1.30
C LEU A 294 -26.43 -16.48 -0.49
N THR A 295 -27.62 -16.00 -0.10
CA THR A 295 -28.62 -16.84 0.58
C THR A 295 -28.99 -18.05 -0.26
N LYS A 296 -29.16 -17.87 -1.57
CA LYS A 296 -29.44 -18.96 -2.51
C LYS A 296 -28.29 -19.97 -2.59
N LEU A 297 -27.03 -19.50 -2.71
CA LEU A 297 -25.85 -20.35 -2.74
C LEU A 297 -25.68 -21.16 -1.45
N LEU A 298 -25.90 -20.55 -0.29
CA LEU A 298 -25.82 -21.24 1.01
C LEU A 298 -26.85 -22.37 1.13
N ARG A 299 -28.06 -22.19 0.58
CA ARG A 299 -29.07 -23.26 0.52
C ARG A 299 -28.69 -24.42 -0.40
N CYS A 300 -27.80 -24.19 -1.37
CA CYS A 300 -27.33 -25.20 -2.30
C CYS A 300 -26.03 -25.89 -1.84
N LYS A 301 -25.48 -25.55 -0.65
CA LYS A 301 -24.20 -26.07 -0.14
C LYS A 301 -24.11 -27.60 -0.11
N ASP A 302 -25.21 -28.27 0.17
CA ASP A 302 -25.24 -29.74 0.27
C ASP A 302 -25.33 -30.42 -1.11
N ARG A 303 -25.77 -29.70 -2.14
CA ARG A 303 -25.96 -30.21 -3.51
C ARG A 303 -24.83 -29.82 -4.44
N LEU A 304 -24.23 -28.65 -4.21
CA LEU A 304 -23.19 -28.07 -5.04
C LEU A 304 -21.88 -27.97 -4.26
N ARG A 305 -20.80 -28.43 -4.89
CA ARG A 305 -19.45 -28.21 -4.41
C ARG A 305 -18.91 -26.90 -5.01
N PHE A 306 -18.37 -26.05 -4.13
CA PHE A 306 -17.69 -24.81 -4.49
C PHE A 306 -16.19 -24.98 -4.25
N THR A 307 -15.37 -24.87 -5.29
CA THR A 307 -13.91 -24.93 -5.19
C THR A 307 -13.26 -23.72 -5.84
N ILE A 308 -11.98 -23.50 -5.55
CA ILE A 308 -11.17 -22.47 -6.21
C ILE A 308 -10.31 -23.16 -7.26
N GLY A 309 -10.43 -22.73 -8.51
CA GLY A 309 -9.63 -23.27 -9.61
C GLY A 309 -8.16 -22.87 -9.48
N ASP A 310 -7.28 -23.87 -9.49
CA ASP A 310 -5.82 -23.72 -9.34
C ASP A 310 -5.20 -22.70 -10.31
N LYS A 311 -5.59 -22.76 -11.59
CA LYS A 311 -4.98 -21.92 -12.64
C LYS A 311 -5.49 -20.47 -12.70
N CYS A 312 -6.73 -20.22 -12.30
CA CYS A 312 -7.41 -18.95 -12.59
C CYS A 312 -7.89 -18.21 -11.33
N GLY A 313 -7.79 -18.83 -10.15
CA GLY A 313 -8.29 -18.24 -8.90
C GLY A 313 -9.79 -17.89 -8.94
N SER A 314 -10.55 -18.54 -9.83
CA SER A 314 -11.98 -18.38 -10.01
C SER A 314 -12.74 -19.46 -9.24
N PHE A 315 -14.00 -19.20 -8.89
CA PHE A 315 -14.86 -20.25 -8.38
C PHE A 315 -15.13 -21.31 -9.45
N VAL A 316 -15.10 -22.57 -9.05
CA VAL A 316 -15.59 -23.70 -9.85
C VAL A 316 -16.76 -24.30 -9.08
N VAL A 317 -17.90 -24.42 -9.74
CA VAL A 317 -19.13 -24.94 -9.16
C VAL A 317 -19.55 -26.18 -9.92
N MET A 318 -19.79 -27.28 -9.20
CA MET A 318 -20.25 -28.54 -9.77
C MET A 318 -21.17 -29.29 -8.80
N PRO A 319 -22.05 -30.18 -9.28
CA PRO A 319 -22.81 -31.07 -8.41
C PRO A 319 -21.90 -31.91 -7.50
N GLN A 320 -22.29 -32.06 -6.24
CA GLN A 320 -21.55 -32.89 -5.30
C GLN A 320 -21.56 -34.37 -5.72
N SER A 321 -22.63 -34.84 -6.37
CA SER A 321 -22.69 -36.19 -6.96
C SER A 321 -21.61 -36.40 -8.01
N MET A 322 -21.49 -35.46 -8.96
CA MET A 322 -20.48 -35.52 -10.02
C MET A 322 -19.06 -35.49 -9.45
N ASP A 323 -18.80 -34.65 -8.45
CA ASP A 323 -17.51 -34.58 -7.79
C ASP A 323 -17.15 -35.90 -7.06
N LYS A 324 -18.14 -36.53 -6.40
CA LYS A 324 -17.99 -37.86 -5.80
C LYS A 324 -17.71 -38.93 -6.86
N ASP A 325 -18.44 -38.91 -7.98
CA ASP A 325 -18.23 -39.87 -9.07
C ASP A 325 -16.84 -39.75 -9.69
N ILE A 326 -16.37 -38.52 -9.93
CA ILE A 326 -15.02 -38.26 -10.42
C ILE A 326 -13.98 -38.75 -9.40
N THR A 327 -14.17 -38.44 -8.12
CA THR A 327 -13.26 -38.86 -7.05
C THR A 327 -13.20 -40.38 -6.95
N ASN A 328 -14.34 -41.06 -6.96
CA ASN A 328 -14.41 -42.53 -6.92
C ASN A 328 -13.77 -43.17 -8.16
N LYS A 329 -13.94 -42.57 -9.34
CA LYS A 329 -13.27 -43.04 -10.56
C LYS A 329 -11.75 -42.88 -10.50
N VAL A 330 -11.25 -41.79 -9.90
CA VAL A 330 -9.81 -41.59 -9.69
C VAL A 330 -9.27 -42.55 -8.63
N LEU A 331 -9.99 -42.74 -7.53
CA LEU A 331 -9.57 -43.65 -6.45
C LEU A 331 -9.62 -45.13 -6.85
N SER A 332 -10.43 -45.51 -7.84
CA SER A 332 -10.49 -46.87 -8.39
C SER A 332 -9.39 -47.17 -9.41
N ASP A 333 -8.55 -46.20 -9.76
CA ASP A 333 -7.35 -46.44 -10.57
C ASP A 333 -6.29 -47.22 -9.77
N SER A 334 -6.26 -48.52 -10.01
CA SER A 334 -5.34 -49.46 -9.36
C SER A 334 -3.88 -49.26 -9.76
N THR A 335 -3.58 -48.47 -10.80
CA THR A 335 -2.21 -48.12 -11.18
C THR A 335 -1.62 -47.02 -10.30
N THR A 336 -2.48 -46.17 -9.74
CA THR A 336 -2.08 -45.03 -8.88
C THR A 336 -2.34 -45.32 -7.39
N TYR A 337 -3.49 -45.91 -7.07
CA TYR A 337 -3.92 -46.21 -5.71
C TYR A 337 -4.19 -47.71 -5.55
N ALA A 338 -3.50 -48.37 -4.62
CA ALA A 338 -3.76 -49.76 -4.29
C ALA A 338 -4.70 -49.86 -3.08
N GLU A 339 -5.80 -50.57 -3.24
CA GLU A 339 -6.71 -50.87 -2.12
C GLU A 339 -5.93 -51.64 -1.04
N THR A 340 -5.86 -51.09 0.16
CA THR A 340 -5.12 -51.66 1.29
C THR A 340 -6.08 -52.28 2.27
N THR A 341 -5.75 -53.50 2.72
CA THR A 341 -6.50 -54.17 3.77
C THR A 341 -6.09 -53.63 5.15
N MET A 342 -6.99 -53.71 6.12
CA MET A 342 -6.68 -53.36 7.52
C MET A 342 -5.47 -54.16 8.05
N THR A 343 -5.29 -55.40 7.58
CA THR A 343 -4.14 -56.23 7.93
C THR A 343 -2.84 -55.71 7.32
N ALA A 344 -2.85 -55.25 6.07
CA ALA A 344 -1.69 -54.62 5.43
C ALA A 344 -1.34 -53.27 6.09
N PHE A 345 -2.37 -52.47 6.45
CA PHE A 345 -2.20 -51.25 7.22
C PHE A 345 -1.54 -51.53 8.58
N ASN A 346 -2.07 -52.49 9.35
CA ASN A 346 -1.50 -52.87 10.65
C ASN A 346 -0.06 -53.38 10.53
N LYS A 347 0.27 -54.11 9.46
CA LYS A 347 1.64 -54.55 9.18
C LYS A 347 2.58 -53.37 8.88
N ALA A 348 2.11 -52.39 8.11
CA ALA A 348 2.87 -51.16 7.85
C ALA A 348 3.03 -50.32 9.13
N TYR A 349 1.98 -50.21 9.94
CA TYR A 349 1.99 -49.55 11.24
C TYR A 349 3.01 -50.18 12.20
N GLU A 350 3.03 -51.51 12.33
CA GLU A 350 4.01 -52.21 13.17
C GLU A 350 5.44 -52.02 12.63
N LYS A 351 5.66 -51.96 11.31
CA LYS A 351 6.98 -51.60 10.74
C LYS A 351 7.40 -50.19 11.14
N VAL A 352 6.50 -49.22 11.10
CA VAL A 352 6.77 -47.83 11.52
C VAL A 352 7.09 -47.77 13.02
N LYS A 353 6.28 -48.44 13.85
CA LYS A 353 6.50 -48.55 15.30
C LYS A 353 7.82 -49.23 15.65
N MET A 354 8.21 -50.26 14.89
CA MET A 354 9.52 -50.91 15.00
C MET A 354 10.64 -49.96 14.60
N ALA A 355 10.53 -49.23 13.49
CA ALA A 355 11.53 -48.25 13.08
C ALA A 355 11.71 -47.11 14.11
N ILE A 356 10.61 -46.62 14.70
CA ILE A 356 10.66 -45.65 15.81
C ILE A 356 11.40 -46.25 17.03
N THR A 357 11.20 -47.54 17.28
CA THR A 357 11.84 -48.25 18.39
C THR A 357 13.34 -48.46 18.18
N THR A 358 13.75 -48.88 17.00
CA THR A 358 15.14 -49.28 16.73
C THR A 358 15.99 -48.11 16.28
N VAL A 359 15.45 -47.19 15.47
CA VAL A 359 16.21 -46.08 14.88
C VAL A 359 16.04 -44.79 15.70
N VAL A 360 14.81 -44.40 16.04
CA VAL A 360 14.56 -43.15 16.77
C VAL A 360 15.03 -43.26 18.21
N LYS A 361 14.75 -44.37 18.91
CA LYS A 361 15.22 -44.56 20.30
C LYS A 361 16.74 -44.57 20.42
N SER A 362 17.44 -45.21 19.48
CA SER A 362 18.90 -45.35 19.52
C SER A 362 19.62 -44.05 19.18
N LYS A 363 19.09 -43.25 18.26
CA LYS A 363 19.72 -41.99 17.81
C LYS A 363 19.27 -40.74 18.56
N LEU A 364 18.04 -40.72 19.07
CA LEU A 364 17.40 -39.51 19.62
C LEU A 364 16.92 -39.68 21.07
N GLY A 365 17.19 -40.83 21.68
CA GLY A 365 16.93 -41.10 23.10
C GLY A 365 15.53 -41.63 23.42
N ALA A 366 15.38 -42.16 24.63
CA ALA A 366 14.18 -42.88 25.07
C ALA A 366 12.93 -42.00 25.22
N SER A 367 13.08 -40.71 25.56
CA SER A 367 11.96 -39.78 25.70
C SER A 367 11.29 -39.50 24.36
N VAL A 368 12.08 -39.29 23.30
CA VAL A 368 11.58 -38.95 21.95
C VAL A 368 10.98 -40.17 21.26
N ALA A 369 11.55 -41.36 21.46
CA ALA A 369 10.92 -42.59 20.99
C ALA A 369 9.61 -42.91 21.73
N LYS A 370 9.53 -42.65 23.03
CA LYS A 370 8.28 -42.79 23.80
C LYS A 370 7.21 -41.82 23.28
N GLN A 371 7.59 -40.60 22.95
CA GLN A 371 6.70 -39.59 22.36
C GLN A 371 6.18 -40.02 20.98
N ALA A 372 7.06 -40.41 20.06
CA ALA A 372 6.69 -40.86 18.72
C ALA A 372 5.79 -42.12 18.71
N ARG A 373 6.03 -43.07 19.64
CA ARG A 373 5.15 -44.25 19.80
C ARG A 373 3.77 -43.91 20.33
N SER A 374 3.70 -43.03 21.33
CA SER A 374 2.43 -42.68 21.98
C SER A 374 1.46 -42.01 21.02
N ILE A 375 2.03 -41.21 20.13
CA ILE A 375 1.39 -40.50 19.04
C ILE A 375 0.85 -41.46 17.97
N CYS A 376 1.58 -42.53 17.65
CA CYS A 376 1.11 -43.58 16.73
C CYS A 376 -0.11 -44.36 17.29
N CYS A 377 -0.21 -44.52 18.62
CA CYS A 377 -1.30 -45.29 19.24
C CYS A 377 -2.63 -44.51 19.33
N GLU A 378 -2.61 -43.18 19.47
CA GLU A 378 -3.84 -42.37 19.65
C GLU A 378 -4.74 -42.32 18.40
N THR A 379 -4.19 -42.60 17.21
CA THR A 379 -4.98 -42.68 15.96
C THR A 379 -5.83 -43.94 15.83
N THR A 380 -5.64 -44.95 16.69
CA THR A 380 -6.39 -46.22 16.62
C THR A 380 -7.73 -46.22 17.36
N SER A 381 -8.00 -45.21 18.19
CA SER A 381 -9.19 -45.18 19.06
C SER A 381 -10.16 -44.01 18.79
N GLY A 382 -10.02 -43.28 17.68
CA GLY A 382 -10.74 -42.01 17.51
C GLY A 382 -10.99 -41.52 16.08
N SER A 383 -10.93 -42.39 15.07
CA SER A 383 -11.27 -42.01 13.69
C SER A 383 -12.70 -42.46 13.34
N SER A 384 -13.68 -41.66 13.76
CA SER A 384 -14.97 -41.58 13.07
C SER A 384 -14.74 -41.02 11.66
N PRO A 385 -15.50 -41.41 10.61
CA PRO A 385 -15.21 -41.08 9.21
C PRO A 385 -15.31 -39.58 8.83
N ASP A 386 -15.70 -38.69 9.75
CA ASP A 386 -16.12 -37.32 9.42
C ASP A 386 -15.04 -36.22 9.54
N HIS A 387 -13.76 -36.59 9.62
CA HIS A 387 -12.67 -35.60 9.59
C HIS A 387 -11.83 -35.72 8.31
N ALA A 388 -12.49 -35.52 7.18
CA ALA A 388 -11.86 -34.88 6.03
C ALA A 388 -11.90 -33.36 6.26
N ASP A 389 -10.79 -32.67 6.01
CA ASP A 389 -10.62 -31.23 6.16
C ASP A 389 -11.82 -30.42 5.64
N VAL A 390 -12.70 -30.04 6.57
CA VAL A 390 -13.73 -29.04 6.34
C VAL A 390 -13.06 -27.69 6.42
N LEU A 391 -12.82 -27.10 5.24
CA LEU A 391 -12.67 -25.66 5.08
C LEU A 391 -13.78 -24.98 5.89
N GLN A 392 -13.38 -24.31 6.97
CA GLN A 392 -14.23 -23.47 7.82
C GLN A 392 -14.86 -22.37 6.97
N LEU A 393 -16.06 -22.63 6.46
CA LEU A 393 -17.06 -21.60 6.22
C LEU A 393 -17.88 -21.49 7.50
N GLY A 394 -17.69 -20.38 8.19
CA GLY A 394 -18.35 -20.09 9.46
C GLY A 394 -19.86 -20.20 9.35
N GLU A 395 -20.43 -21.10 10.14
CA GLU A 395 -21.83 -21.14 10.51
C GLU A 395 -21.95 -20.53 11.91
N ASN A 396 -22.70 -19.43 12.01
CA ASN A 396 -23.35 -19.03 13.25
C ASN A 396 -24.85 -18.93 12.91
N THR A 397 -25.66 -19.84 13.45
CA THR A 397 -26.98 -19.48 13.97
C THR A 397 -26.83 -18.56 15.16
#